data_AF-A0A1M4SBW7-F1
#
_entry.id   AF-A0A1M4SBW7-F1
#
_cell.length_a   1.000
_cell.length_b   1.000
_cell.length_c   1.000
_cell.angle_alpha   90.00
_cell.angle_beta   90.00
_cell.angle_gamma   90.00
#
_symmetry.space_group_name_H-M   'P 1'
#
loop_
_entity.id
_entity.type
_entity.pdbx_description
1 polymer ?
#
loop_
_entity_poly.entity_id
_entity_poly.type
_entity_poly.pdbx_seq_one_letter_code
_entity_poly.pdbx_strand_id
1 'polypeptide(L)'
;MERTTARFASLSELVDFQMITDQRRAVIDPAGCTLTGRFTEADLELAINGYQARTLSTEQEPSSTAGLRFSAMAQNSTHDQRSHSDCRR
;
A
#
# COMPACT_ATOMS: atom_id res chain seq x y z
N MET A 1 -15.75 -10.39 7.97
CA MET A 1 -14.60 -9.54 7.59
C MET A 1 -14.86 -8.99 6.19
N GLU A 2 -14.93 -7.68 6.11
CA GLU A 2 -15.03 -6.93 4.86
C GLU A 2 -13.73 -7.05 4.07
N ARG A 3 -13.75 -6.70 2.79
CA ARG A 3 -12.52 -6.61 2.01
C ARG A 3 -11.79 -5.33 2.41
N THR A 4 -10.47 -5.40 2.48
CA THR A 4 -9.60 -4.25 2.73
C THR A 4 -8.51 -4.26 1.67
N THR A 5 -8.08 -3.07 1.25
CA THR A 5 -6.97 -2.94 0.29
C THR A 5 -5.74 -2.46 1.04
N ALA A 6 -4.66 -3.22 1.00
CA ALA A 6 -3.35 -2.81 1.50
C ALA A 6 -2.48 -2.34 0.34
N ARG A 7 -1.93 -1.12 0.41
CA ARG A 7 -1.00 -0.55 -0.56
C ARG A 7 0.42 -0.63 -0.02
N PHE A 8 1.30 -1.27 -0.77
CA PHE A 8 2.73 -1.45 -0.48
C PHE A 8 3.58 -0.44 -1.26
N ALA A 9 4.84 -0.26 -0.85
CA ALA A 9 5.73 0.65 -1.57
C ALA A 9 6.23 0.01 -2.88
N SER A 10 6.41 -1.31 -2.89
CA SER A 10 6.92 -2.04 -4.05
C SER A 10 6.22 -3.38 -4.29
N LEU A 11 6.35 -3.90 -5.51
CA LEU A 11 5.79 -5.21 -5.87
C LEU A 11 6.46 -6.34 -5.07
N SER A 12 7.76 -6.19 -4.76
CA SER A 12 8.49 -7.16 -3.93
C SER A 12 7.88 -7.28 -2.55
N GLU A 13 7.59 -6.15 -1.89
CA GLU A 13 6.94 -6.13 -0.58
C GLU A 13 5.54 -6.74 -0.61
N LEU A 14 4.76 -6.44 -1.65
CA LEU A 14 3.43 -7.02 -1.84
C LEU A 14 3.49 -8.55 -1.94
N VAL A 15 4.40 -9.07 -2.76
CA VAL A 15 4.55 -10.51 -2.99
C VAL A 15 5.06 -11.21 -1.73
N ASP A 16 6.01 -10.63 -1.02
CA ASP A 16 6.49 -11.15 0.25
C ASP A 16 5.36 -11.20 1.29
N PHE A 17 4.59 -10.12 1.42
CA PHE A 17 3.44 -10.07 2.32
C PHE A 17 2.42 -11.15 1.96
N GLN A 18 2.08 -11.30 0.67
CA GLN A 18 1.14 -12.33 0.22
C GLN A 18 1.62 -13.75 0.57
N MET A 19 2.92 -14.01 0.43
CA MET A 19 3.51 -15.32 0.71
C MET A 19 3.53 -15.63 2.20
N ILE A 20 3.87 -14.66 3.05
CA ILE A 20 3.93 -14.83 4.52
C ILE A 20 2.54 -15.00 5.12
N THR A 21 1.55 -14.26 4.61
CA THR A 21 0.15 -14.28 5.11
C THR A 21 -0.72 -15.35 4.42
N ASP A 22 -0.15 -16.13 3.50
CA ASP A 22 -0.85 -17.10 2.64
C ASP A 22 -2.11 -16.53 1.93
N GLN A 23 -2.09 -15.23 1.61
CA GLN A 23 -3.20 -14.51 0.98
C GLN A 23 -3.27 -14.77 -0.54
N ARG A 24 -3.15 -16.04 -0.95
CA ARG A 24 -3.18 -16.48 -2.37
C ARG A 24 -4.49 -16.15 -3.09
N ARG A 25 -5.56 -15.93 -2.33
CA ARG A 25 -6.89 -15.58 -2.84
C ARG A 25 -7.14 -14.07 -2.91
N ALA A 26 -6.22 -13.26 -2.39
CA ALA A 26 -6.31 -11.81 -2.48
C ALA A 26 -6.03 -11.35 -3.92
N VAL A 27 -6.72 -10.29 -4.32
CA VAL A 27 -6.56 -9.69 -5.65
C VAL A 27 -5.32 -8.82 -5.61
N ILE A 28 -4.38 -9.06 -6.54
CA ILE A 28 -3.17 -8.26 -6.70
C ILE A 28 -3.40 -7.26 -7.83
N ASP A 29 -3.12 -6.00 -7.59
CA ASP A 29 -2.92 -4.99 -8.62
C ASP A 29 -1.43 -4.59 -8.63
N PRO A 30 -0.65 -5.09 -9.62
CA PRO A 30 0.77 -4.80 -9.74
C PRO A 30 1.08 -3.35 -10.11
N ALA A 31 0.14 -2.61 -10.71
CA ALA A 31 0.35 -1.22 -11.10
C ALA A 31 0.20 -0.29 -9.89
N GLY A 32 -0.77 -0.60 -9.01
CA GLY A 32 -1.02 0.12 -7.76
C GLY A 32 -0.20 -0.35 -6.56
N CYS A 33 0.50 -1.48 -6.67
CA CYS A 33 1.08 -2.23 -5.54
C CYS A 33 0.04 -2.46 -4.44
N THR A 34 -1.15 -2.88 -4.85
CA THR A 34 -2.26 -3.09 -3.91
C THR A 34 -2.65 -4.56 -3.84
N LEU A 35 -2.90 -5.02 -2.62
CA LEU A 35 -3.45 -6.34 -2.32
C LEU A 35 -4.83 -6.15 -1.68
N THR A 36 -5.88 -6.61 -2.35
CA THR A 36 -7.26 -6.51 -1.84
C THR A 36 -7.74 -7.89 -1.40
N GLY A 37 -7.95 -8.05 -0.10
CA GLY A 37 -8.24 -9.35 0.51
C GLY A 37 -9.13 -9.24 1.75
N ARG A 38 -9.36 -10.39 2.39
CA ARG A 38 -9.90 -10.45 3.76
C ARG A 38 -8.72 -10.68 4.69
N PHE A 39 -8.18 -9.60 5.21
CA PHE A 39 -7.06 -9.63 6.14
C PHE A 39 -7.56 -9.85 7.56
N THR A 40 -6.83 -10.67 8.32
CA THR A 40 -6.98 -10.73 9.78
C THR A 40 -6.37 -9.48 10.42
N GLU A 41 -6.66 -9.25 11.70
CA GLU A 41 -6.02 -8.14 12.44
C GLU A 41 -4.49 -8.27 12.45
N ALA A 42 -3.97 -9.48 12.64
CA ALA A 42 -2.54 -9.77 12.58
C ALA A 42 -1.93 -9.49 11.19
N ASP A 43 -2.65 -9.80 10.10
CA ASP A 43 -2.20 -9.48 8.75
C ASP A 43 -2.11 -7.96 8.55
N LEU A 44 -3.09 -7.20 9.06
CA LEU A 44 -3.10 -5.73 8.97
C LEU A 44 -1.98 -5.12 9.82
N GLU A 45 -1.75 -5.61 11.03
CA GLU A 45 -0.64 -5.19 11.88
C GLU A 45 0.71 -5.46 11.22
N LEU A 46 0.88 -6.62 10.58
CA LEU A 46 2.07 -6.96 9.82
C LEU A 46 2.25 -6.04 8.61
N ALA A 47 1.16 -5.77 7.88
CA ALA A 47 1.20 -4.87 6.72
C ALA A 47 1.65 -3.46 7.14
N ILE A 48 1.07 -2.90 8.20
CA ILE A 48 1.33 -1.53 8.66
C ILE A 48 2.71 -1.43 9.33
N ASN A 49 3.03 -2.31 10.27
CA ASN A 49 4.25 -2.18 11.07
C ASN A 49 5.47 -2.86 10.42
N GLY A 50 5.25 -3.97 9.71
CA GLY A 50 6.32 -4.73 9.04
C GLY A 50 6.64 -4.21 7.64
N TYR A 51 5.64 -3.75 6.90
CA TYR A 51 5.78 -3.32 5.51
C TYR A 51 5.45 -1.84 5.27
N GLN A 52 5.12 -1.07 6.32
CA GLN A 52 4.71 0.34 6.19
C GLN A 52 3.56 0.53 5.19
N ALA A 53 2.74 -0.51 5.01
CA ALA A 53 1.66 -0.51 4.04
C ALA A 53 0.52 0.40 4.51
N ARG A 54 -0.15 1.04 3.55
CA ARG A 54 -1.34 1.86 3.82
C ARG A 54 -2.60 1.04 3.57
N THR A 55 -3.43 0.88 4.57
CA THR A 55 -4.72 0.20 4.46
C THR A 55 -5.80 1.20 4.05
N LEU A 56 -6.51 0.90 2.97
CA LEU A 56 -7.67 1.61 2.47
C LEU A 56 -8.89 0.73 2.76
N SER A 57 -9.76 1.17 3.67
CA SER A 57 -11.06 0.53 3.85
C SER A 57 -11.88 0.74 2.58
N THR A 58 -12.44 -0.32 2.00
CA THR A 58 -13.44 -0.20 0.93
C THR A 58 -14.78 0.26 1.49
N GLU A 59 -14.79 1.47 2.08
CA GLU A 59 -16.00 2.28 2.20
C GLU A 59 -15.97 3.25 1.02
N GLN A 60 -16.68 2.89 -0.05
CA GLN A 60 -17.12 3.89 -1.01
C GLN A 60 -18.27 4.66 -0.37
N GLU A 61 -17.98 5.80 0.26
CA GLU A 61 -18.89 6.95 0.38
C GLU A 61 -18.04 8.24 0.45
N PRO A 62 -18.34 9.27 -0.37
CA PRO A 62 -17.55 10.48 -0.47
C PRO A 62 -17.90 11.44 0.68
N SER A 63 -17.22 11.33 1.81
CA SER A 63 -17.35 12.36 2.85
C SER A 63 -16.42 13.53 2.56
N SER A 64 -17.02 14.59 2.01
CA SER A 64 -16.42 15.91 1.85
C SER A 64 -15.87 16.44 3.17
N THR A 65 -14.55 16.59 3.32
CA THR A 65 -13.92 17.52 4.27
C THR A 65 -12.50 17.80 3.74
N ALA A 66 -12.30 18.86 2.94
CA ALA A 66 -11.90 20.18 3.42
C ALA A 66 -10.67 20.16 4.36
N GLY A 67 -9.54 20.69 3.88
CA GLY A 67 -8.65 21.43 4.76
C GLY A 67 -7.15 21.23 4.62
N LEU A 68 -6.50 22.31 4.19
CA LEU A 68 -5.17 22.78 4.59
C LEU A 68 -3.90 22.09 4.04
N ARG A 69 -3.38 22.76 2.99
CA ARG A 69 -2.00 23.25 2.80
C ARG A 69 -0.91 22.68 3.72
N PHE A 70 0.22 22.25 3.14
CA PHE A 70 1.55 22.84 3.41
C PHE A 70 2.50 22.59 2.23
N SER A 71 3.17 23.66 1.79
CA SER A 71 4.25 23.65 0.82
C SER A 71 5.50 23.00 1.41
N ALA A 72 6.23 22.20 0.62
CA ALA A 72 7.67 22.08 0.76
C ALA A 72 8.28 21.71 -0.60
N MET A 73 8.91 22.71 -1.20
CA MET A 73 9.82 22.55 -2.33
C MET A 73 11.10 21.94 -1.78
N ALA A 74 11.49 20.75 -2.24
CA ALA A 74 12.82 20.21 -2.01
C ALA A 74 13.42 19.85 -3.36
N GLN A 75 14.22 20.77 -3.90
CA GLN A 75 15.23 20.46 -4.89
C GLN A 75 16.45 19.93 -4.14
N ASN A 76 16.84 18.67 -4.37
CA ASN A 76 18.25 18.38 -4.60
C ASN A 76 18.44 17.01 -5.25
N SER A 77 19.28 16.98 -6.27
CA SER A 77 19.63 15.85 -7.12
C SER A 77 20.54 14.87 -6.39
N THR A 78 20.28 13.55 -6.47
CA THR A 78 21.36 12.56 -6.50
C THR A 78 20.92 11.30 -7.24
N HIS A 79 21.78 10.90 -8.16
CA HIS A 79 21.76 9.75 -9.04
C HIS A 79 21.89 8.43 -8.26
N ASP A 80 20.90 7.55 -8.37
CA ASP A 80 21.09 6.10 -8.29
C ASP A 80 19.99 5.45 -9.14
N GLN A 81 20.38 4.83 -10.26
CA GLN A 81 19.47 4.04 -11.09
C GLN A 81 19.20 2.70 -10.38
N ARG A 82 18.50 2.74 -9.25
CA ARG A 82 17.76 1.58 -8.79
C ARG A 82 16.50 1.51 -9.64
N SER A 83 16.50 0.58 -10.58
CA SER A 83 15.28 0.08 -11.20
C SER A 83 14.48 -0.64 -10.09
N HIS A 84 13.90 0.14 -9.19
CA HIS A 84 12.82 -0.30 -8.33
C HIS A 84 11.55 -0.14 -9.16
N SER A 85 10.82 -1.23 -9.30
CA SER A 85 9.48 -1.21 -9.86
C SER A 85 8.58 -0.52 -8.83
N ASP A 86 8.79 0.78 -8.65
CA ASP A 86 8.03 1.64 -7.76
C ASP A 86 6.65 1.78 -8.37
N CYS A 87 5.65 1.21 -7.70
CA CYS A 87 4.27 1.48 -8.05
C CYS A 87 4.03 2.97 -7.86
N ARG A 88 3.93 3.67 -9.00
CA ARG A 88 3.91 5.14 -9.06
C ARG A 88 2.95 5.71 -8.01
N ARG A 89 3.48 6.64 -7.22
CA ARG A 89 2.81 7.34 -6.12
C ARG A 89 1.48 7.95 -6.54
#